data_AF-A0AAV4RZT6-F1
#
_entry.id   AF-A0AAV4RZT6-F1
#
_cell.length_a   1.000
_cell.length_b   1.000
_cell.length_c   1.000
_cell.angle_alpha   90.00
_cell.angle_beta   90.00
_cell.angle_gamma   90.00
#
_symmetry.space_group_name_H-M   'P 1'
#
loop_
_entity.id
_entity.type
_entity.pdbx_description
1 polymer ?
#
loop_
_entity_poly.entity_id
_entity_poly.type
_entity_poly.pdbx_seq_one_letter_code
_entity_poly.pdbx_strand_id
1 'polypeptide(L)'
;MWVNANRTGPRSQQMCRHRCLRNIMEHCYNCSHPLILYPSRKGRFCMDFGHVNSTEECKRPDILVKSCVDLCKEDCRRMKFSYKVQETYLARYEVEAFSYIGGFIGIWLGVSLVQVVDVFESIFLIARYFLKRNCGVFQKT
;
A
#
# COMPACT_ATOMS: atom_id res chain seq x y z
N MET A 1 28.71 7.97 23.25
CA MET A 1 28.13 6.60 23.21
C MET A 1 28.05 6.02 21.80
N TRP A 2 27.35 6.62 20.83
CA TRP A 2 27.27 6.09 19.45
C TRP A 2 28.62 6.04 18.71
N VAL A 3 29.43 7.09 18.84
CA VAL A 3 30.79 7.13 18.26
C VAL A 3 31.68 6.02 18.88
N ASN A 4 31.59 5.83 20.19
CA ASN A 4 32.35 4.81 20.92
C ASN A 4 31.86 3.38 20.61
N ALA A 5 30.62 3.22 20.14
CA ALA A 5 30.04 1.93 19.73
C ALA A 5 30.26 1.66 18.22
N ASN A 6 31.36 2.16 17.65
CA ASN A 6 31.69 2.05 16.23
C ASN A 6 30.53 2.47 15.31
N ARG A 7 29.83 3.56 15.68
CA ARG A 7 28.70 4.09 14.90
C ARG A 7 27.51 3.13 14.77
N THR A 8 27.39 2.17 15.69
CA THR A 8 26.26 1.23 15.72
C THR A 8 25.30 1.52 16.86
N GLY A 9 24.02 1.26 16.64
CA GLY A 9 22.97 1.38 17.66
C GLY A 9 22.00 2.56 17.48
N PRO A 10 21.04 2.71 18.41
CA PRO A 10 19.97 3.70 18.31
C PRO A 10 20.51 5.11 18.52
N ARG A 11 20.14 6.03 17.62
CA ARG A 11 20.50 7.45 17.70
C ARG A 11 19.47 8.31 18.44
N SER A 12 18.24 7.81 18.60
CA SER A 12 17.18 8.49 19.33
C SER A 12 16.69 7.67 20.52
N GLN A 13 16.12 8.33 21.51
CA GLN A 13 15.54 7.73 22.70
C GLN A 13 14.41 6.78 22.32
N GLN A 14 13.60 7.14 21.32
CA GLN A 14 12.55 6.27 20.79
C GLN A 14 13.14 4.99 20.19
N MET A 15 14.20 5.11 19.39
CA MET A 15 14.89 3.92 18.86
C MET A 15 15.58 3.10 19.96
N CYS A 16 16.02 3.74 21.06
CA CYS A 16 16.53 3.04 22.24
C CYS A 16 15.43 2.22 22.92
N ARG A 17 14.25 2.80 23.13
CA ARG A 17 13.08 2.11 23.69
C ARG A 17 12.63 0.95 22.81
N HIS A 18 12.57 1.12 21.48
CA HIS A 18 12.26 0.02 20.57
C HIS A 18 13.32 -1.08 20.59
N ARG A 19 14.61 -0.74 20.66
CA ARG A 19 15.69 -1.73 20.82
C ARG A 19 15.56 -2.49 22.14
N CYS A 20 15.20 -1.80 23.22
CA CYS A 20 14.97 -2.38 24.53
C CYS A 20 13.84 -3.42 24.49
N LEU A 21 12.66 -3.03 23.99
CA LEU A 21 11.52 -3.93 23.79
C LEU A 21 11.89 -5.12 22.93
N ARG A 22 12.61 -4.89 21.82
CA ARG A 22 13.07 -5.97 20.94
C ARG A 22 13.94 -6.98 21.68
N ASN A 23 14.91 -6.52 22.47
CA ASN A 23 15.82 -7.40 23.19
C ASN A 23 15.06 -8.27 24.20
N ILE A 24 14.10 -7.68 24.91
CA ILE A 24 13.25 -8.39 25.88
C ILE A 24 12.39 -9.43 25.16
N MET A 25 11.76 -9.05 24.03
CA MET A 25 10.95 -9.97 23.24
C MET A 25 11.78 -11.12 22.65
N GLU A 26 12.98 -10.82 22.13
CA GLU A 26 13.92 -11.84 21.64
C GLU A 26 14.42 -12.78 22.76
N HIS A 27 14.54 -12.28 23.99
CA HIS A 27 14.97 -13.08 25.15
C HIS A 27 13.84 -13.96 25.70
N CYS A 28 12.65 -13.38 25.91
CA CYS A 28 11.52 -14.04 26.55
C CYS A 28 10.69 -14.91 25.60
N TYR A 29 10.53 -14.50 24.34
CA TYR A 29 9.64 -15.15 23.38
C TYR A 29 10.36 -15.67 22.13
N ASN A 30 11.67 -15.38 21.99
CA ASN A 30 12.47 -15.77 20.82
C ASN A 30 11.91 -15.25 19.47
N CYS A 31 11.06 -14.22 19.51
CA CYS A 31 10.41 -13.60 18.36
C CYS A 31 10.34 -12.07 18.56
N SER A 32 10.00 -11.33 17.50
CA SER A 32 9.87 -9.87 17.51
C SER A 32 8.41 -9.46 17.30
N HIS A 33 7.96 -8.42 18.00
CA HIS A 33 6.61 -7.88 17.82
C HIS A 33 6.55 -7.02 16.55
N PRO A 34 5.50 -7.13 15.71
CA PRO A 34 5.34 -6.32 14.49
C PRO A 34 5.38 -4.79 14.67
N LEU A 35 5.05 -4.29 15.87
CA LEU A 35 5.02 -2.85 16.18
C LEU A 35 6.39 -2.31 16.61
N ILE A 36 7.39 -3.19 16.74
CA ILE A 36 8.76 -2.78 17.09
C ILE A 36 9.48 -2.38 15.80
N LEU A 37 9.71 -1.06 15.67
CA LEU A 37 10.36 -0.47 14.49
C LEU A 37 11.87 -0.76 14.41
N TYR A 38 12.48 -1.30 15.48
CA TYR A 38 13.90 -1.58 15.50
C TYR A 38 14.20 -2.93 14.81
N PRO A 39 15.18 -3.00 13.89
CA PRO A 39 15.41 -4.20 13.08
C PRO A 39 15.69 -5.43 13.95
N SER A 40 14.96 -6.52 13.67
CA SER A 40 15.16 -7.83 14.28
C SER A 40 16.37 -8.55 13.68
N ARG A 41 17.14 -9.27 14.50
CA ARG A 41 18.24 -10.10 13.97
C ARG A 41 17.75 -11.43 13.42
N LYS A 42 16.65 -11.95 13.98
CA LYS A 42 16.14 -13.31 13.70
C LYS A 42 15.02 -13.32 12.65
N GLY A 43 14.46 -12.17 12.29
CA GLY A 43 13.41 -12.04 11.26
C GLY A 43 12.08 -12.76 11.58
N ARG A 44 11.94 -13.35 12.78
CA ARG A 44 10.75 -14.10 13.19
C ARG A 44 9.81 -13.18 13.95
N PHE A 45 8.59 -13.03 13.45
CA PHE A 45 7.53 -12.28 14.11
C PHE A 45 6.67 -13.22 14.97
N CYS A 46 6.23 -12.74 16.13
CA CYS A 46 5.28 -13.49 16.96
C CYS A 46 3.90 -13.45 16.27
N MET A 47 3.38 -14.61 15.85
CA MET A 47 2.00 -14.71 15.32
C MET A 47 0.96 -14.87 16.43
N ASP A 48 1.38 -15.46 17.55
CA ASP A 48 0.58 -15.63 18.75
C ASP A 48 1.52 -15.56 19.98
N PHE A 49 1.03 -15.12 21.15
CA PHE A 49 1.83 -14.95 22.37
C PHE A 49 2.18 -16.30 23.06
N GLY A 50 2.02 -17.42 22.34
CA GLY A 50 1.78 -18.75 22.91
C GLY A 50 2.96 -19.55 23.44
N HIS A 51 4.21 -19.08 23.38
CA HIS A 51 5.34 -19.78 24.02
C HIS A 51 6.30 -18.81 24.69
N VAL A 52 6.06 -18.59 25.99
CA VAL A 52 6.98 -17.91 26.90
C VAL A 52 8.12 -18.88 27.22
N ASN A 53 9.37 -18.49 27.00
CA ASN A 53 10.48 -19.17 27.65
C ASN A 53 10.32 -18.97 29.17
N SER A 54 10.17 -20.07 29.91
CA SER A 54 9.76 -20.12 31.31
C SER A 54 10.81 -19.62 32.31
N THR A 55 11.48 -18.50 32.04
CA THR A 55 12.27 -17.78 33.03
C THR A 55 11.36 -16.92 33.90
N GLU A 56 11.59 -16.95 35.22
CA GLU A 56 10.80 -16.16 36.20
C GLU A 56 10.82 -14.65 35.88
N GLU A 57 11.92 -14.15 35.31
CA GLU A 57 12.06 -12.74 34.88
C GLU A 57 11.06 -12.36 33.78
N CYS A 58 10.76 -13.28 32.87
CA CYS A 58 9.84 -13.05 31.76
C CYS A 58 8.37 -13.10 32.17
N LYS A 59 8.06 -13.51 33.42
CA LYS A 59 6.70 -13.43 33.97
C LYS A 59 6.29 -12.00 34.33
N ARG A 60 7.25 -11.10 34.53
CA ARG A 60 7.03 -9.67 34.85
C ARG A 60 7.73 -8.77 33.84
N PRO A 61 7.27 -8.75 32.58
CA PRO A 61 7.90 -7.94 31.52
C PRO A 61 7.94 -6.44 31.88
N ASP A 62 6.98 -5.95 32.66
CA ASP A 62 6.88 -4.53 33.03
C ASP A 62 8.10 -4.01 33.79
N ILE A 63 8.65 -4.81 34.70
CA ILE A 63 9.82 -4.44 35.52
C ILE A 63 11.07 -4.39 34.64
N LEU A 64 11.23 -5.38 33.77
CA LEU A 64 12.37 -5.51 32.87
C LEU A 64 12.37 -4.39 31.82
N VAL A 65 11.19 -4.08 31.26
CA VAL A 65 10.99 -2.97 30.33
C VAL A 65 11.31 -1.65 31.03
N LYS A 66 10.80 -1.42 32.24
CA LYS A 66 11.06 -0.18 32.99
C LYS A 66 12.55 0.04 33.25
N SER A 67 13.22 -0.96 33.81
CA SER A 67 14.67 -0.91 34.09
C SER A 67 15.49 -0.55 32.84
N CYS A 68 15.16 -1.15 31.71
CA CYS A 68 15.86 -0.92 30.45
C CYS A 68 15.49 0.41 29.76
N VAL A 69 14.24 0.87 29.90
CA VAL A 69 13.81 2.19 29.41
C VAL A 69 14.43 3.33 30.22
N ASP A 70 14.64 3.15 31.53
CA ASP A 70 15.27 4.14 32.40
C ASP A 70 16.76 4.36 32.04
N LEU A 71 17.40 3.35 31.43
CA LEU A 71 18.76 3.49 30.87
C LEU A 71 18.80 4.29 29.56
N CYS A 72 17.65 4.50 28.89
CA CYS A 72 17.58 5.26 27.64
C CYS A 72 17.62 6.77 27.91
N LYS A 73 18.81 7.35 27.77
CA LYS A 73 19.04 8.80 27.84
C LYS A 73 18.20 9.56 26.80
N GLU A 74 17.86 10.79 27.15
CA GLU A 74 17.19 11.71 26.23
C GLU A 74 18.09 12.08 25.05
N ASP A 75 17.45 12.53 23.97
CA ASP A 75 18.13 12.93 22.75
C ASP A 75 18.90 14.23 22.96
N CYS A 76 20.21 14.24 22.66
CA CYS A 76 21.02 15.46 22.70
C CYS A 76 20.49 16.53 21.74
N ARG A 77 19.88 16.12 20.62
CA ARG A 77 19.28 17.02 19.63
C ARG A 77 17.98 16.41 19.10
N ARG A 78 16.84 16.97 19.51
CA ARG A 78 15.51 16.54 19.07
C ARG A 78 14.90 17.56 18.13
N MET A 79 14.61 17.15 16.89
CA MET A 79 13.80 17.96 15.98
C MET A 79 12.33 17.86 16.39
N LYS A 80 11.68 19.00 16.61
CA LYS A 80 10.25 19.10 16.89
C LYS A 80 9.60 19.83 15.72
N PHE A 81 8.57 19.21 15.13
CA PHE A 81 7.76 19.83 14.10
C PHE A 81 6.43 20.24 14.71
N SER A 82 6.04 21.49 14.52
CA SER A 82 4.69 21.97 14.82
C SER A 82 3.95 22.09 13.49
N TYR A 83 2.79 21.46 13.38
CA TYR A 83 1.94 21.55 12.21
C TYR A 83 0.53 21.93 12.66
N LYS A 84 -0.13 22.78 11.86
CA LYS A 84 -1.54 23.13 12.02
C LYS A 84 -2.30 22.38 10.94
N VAL A 85 -3.07 21.38 11.34
CA VAL A 85 -3.95 20.65 10.41
C VAL A 85 -5.07 21.59 9.99
N GLN A 86 -5.21 21.81 8.69
CA GLN A 86 -6.36 22.50 8.12
C GLN A 86 -7.15 21.48 7.30
N GLU A 87 -8.33 21.12 7.80
CA GLU A 87 -9.25 20.25 7.08
C GLU A 87 -10.08 21.10 6.13
N THR A 88 -9.93 20.85 4.83
CA THR A 88 -10.83 21.39 3.80
C THR A 88 -11.71 20.27 3.28
N TYR A 89 -13.01 20.39 3.48
CA TYR A 89 -13.99 19.51 2.85
C TYR A 89 -14.08 19.89 1.37
N LEU A 90 -13.45 19.10 0.50
CA LEU A 90 -13.73 19.18 -0.93
C LEU A 90 -15.18 18.76 -1.14
N ALA A 91 -15.95 19.59 -1.84
CA ALA A 91 -17.31 19.27 -2.22
C ALA A 91 -17.30 17.98 -3.05
N ARG A 92 -17.65 16.86 -2.41
CA ARG A 92 -17.59 15.50 -2.95
C ARG A 92 -18.42 15.30 -4.24
N TYR A 93 -19.30 16.26 -4.54
CA TYR A 93 -20.27 16.19 -5.61
C TYR A 93 -19.66 16.29 -7.03
N GLU A 94 -18.58 17.05 -7.21
CA GLU A 94 -18.08 17.32 -8.57
C GLU A 94 -17.39 16.09 -9.18
N VAL A 95 -16.53 15.42 -8.41
CA VAL A 95 -15.73 14.29 -8.92
C VAL A 95 -16.56 13.03 -9.18
N GLU A 96 -17.60 12.78 -8.37
CA GLU A 96 -18.48 11.62 -8.55
C GLU A 96 -19.44 11.81 -9.74
N ALA A 97 -19.89 13.04 -9.99
CA ALA A 97 -20.78 13.35 -11.12
C ALA A 97 -20.11 13.16 -12.49
N PHE A 98 -18.85 13.61 -12.64
CA PHE A 98 -18.10 13.41 -13.89
C PHE A 98 -17.87 11.93 -14.21
N SER A 99 -17.61 11.11 -13.19
CA SER A 99 -17.44 9.66 -13.37
C SER A 99 -18.73 8.98 -13.84
N TYR A 100 -19.87 9.34 -13.24
CA TYR A 100 -21.17 8.78 -13.58
C TYR A 100 -21.63 9.16 -15.00
N ILE A 101 -21.52 10.45 -15.35
CA ILE A 101 -21.90 10.97 -16.67
C ILE A 101 -20.97 10.38 -17.75
N GLY A 102 -19.66 10.34 -17.50
CA GLY A 102 -18.68 9.77 -18.42
C GLY A 102 -18.91 8.29 -18.67
N GLY A 103 -19.23 7.51 -17.64
CA GLY A 103 -19.55 6.09 -17.76
C GLY A 103 -20.80 5.84 -18.61
N PHE A 104 -21.88 6.60 -18.37
CA PHE A 104 -23.13 6.45 -19.11
C PHE A 104 -22.98 6.82 -20.60
N ILE A 105 -22.32 7.94 -20.89
CA ILE A 105 -22.02 8.37 -22.26
C ILE A 105 -21.12 7.35 -22.98
N GLY A 106 -20.11 6.81 -22.29
CA GLY A 106 -19.20 5.81 -22.86
C GLY A 106 -19.92 4.53 -23.27
N ILE A 107 -20.82 4.01 -22.44
CA ILE A 107 -21.61 2.81 -22.77
C ILE A 107 -22.56 3.10 -23.94
N TRP A 108 -23.25 4.24 -23.93
CA TRP A 108 -24.14 4.64 -25.02
C TRP A 108 -23.42 4.74 -26.36
N LEU A 109 -22.28 5.45 -26.40
CA LEU A 109 -21.47 5.58 -27.61
C LEU A 109 -20.92 4.23 -28.07
N GLY A 110 -20.51 3.36 -27.15
CA GLY A 110 -20.04 2.01 -27.47
C GLY A 110 -21.10 1.17 -28.19
N VAL A 111 -22.34 1.16 -27.68
CA VAL A 111 -23.45 0.43 -28.31
C VAL A 111 -23.82 1.03 -29.67
N SER A 112 -23.86 2.36 -29.79
CA SER A 112 -24.11 3.04 -31.07
C SER A 112 -23.03 2.73 -32.11
N LEU A 113 -21.76 2.65 -31.71
CA LEU A 113 -20.66 2.33 -32.63
C LEU A 113 -20.81 0.93 -33.23
N VAL A 114 -21.13 -0.08 -32.41
CA VAL A 114 -21.32 -1.47 -32.87
C VAL A 114 -22.44 -1.55 -33.91
N GLN A 115 -23.56 -0.87 -33.67
CA GLN A 115 -24.68 -0.82 -34.62
C GLN A 115 -24.28 -0.18 -35.96
N VAL A 116 -23.48 0.89 -35.91
CA VAL A 116 -23.01 1.57 -37.12
C VAL A 116 -22.07 0.67 -37.92
N VAL A 117 -21.13 -0.03 -37.27
CA VAL A 117 -20.22 -0.96 -37.95
C VAL A 117 -20.99 -2.09 -38.66
N ASP A 118 -22.01 -2.66 -38.02
CA ASP A 118 -22.84 -3.73 -38.61
C ASP A 118 -23.59 -3.27 -39.88
N VAL A 119 -24.10 -2.04 -39.87
CA VAL A 119 -24.71 -1.41 -41.05
C VAL A 119 -23.67 -1.17 -42.16
N PHE A 120 -22.47 -0.71 -41.81
CA PHE A 120 -21.39 -0.50 -42.79
C PHE A 120 -20.96 -1.81 -43.46
N GLU A 121 -20.87 -2.92 -42.72
CA GLU A 121 -20.57 -4.24 -43.30
C GLU A 121 -21.67 -4.69 -44.27
N SER A 122 -22.93 -4.50 -43.87
CA SER A 122 -24.09 -4.80 -44.72
C SER A 122 -24.09 -4.00 -46.03
N ILE A 123 -23.78 -2.69 -45.96
CA ILE A 123 -23.64 -1.83 -47.15
C ILE A 123 -22.47 -2.30 -48.02
N PHE A 124 -21.32 -2.64 -47.43
CA PHE A 124 -20.15 -3.07 -48.18
C PHE A 124 -20.37 -4.40 -48.91
N LEU A 125 -21.10 -5.33 -48.30
CA LEU A 125 -21.52 -6.59 -48.93
C LEU A 125 -22.46 -6.35 -50.12
N ILE A 126 -23.45 -5.48 -49.96
CA ILE A 126 -24.36 -5.09 -51.04
C ILE A 126 -23.60 -4.41 -52.18
N ALA A 127 -22.71 -3.47 -51.87
CA ALA A 127 -21.89 -2.78 -52.86
C ALA A 127 -21.00 -3.74 -53.66
N ARG A 128 -20.37 -4.73 -52.99
CA ARG A 128 -19.59 -5.79 -53.67
C ARG A 128 -20.46 -6.66 -54.57
N TYR A 129 -21.69 -6.97 -54.15
CA TYR A 129 -22.63 -7.72 -54.98
C TYR A 129 -22.98 -6.96 -56.26
N PHE A 130 -23.27 -5.66 -56.17
CA PHE A 130 -23.56 -4.82 -57.35
C PHE A 130 -22.34 -4.65 -58.28
N LEU A 131 -21.14 -4.44 -57.72
CA LEU A 131 -19.92 -4.35 -58.52
C LEU A 131 -19.59 -5.66 -59.25
N LYS A 132 -19.79 -6.82 -58.60
CA LYS A 132 -19.63 -8.14 -59.25
C LYS A 132 -20.66 -8.35 -60.36
N ARG A 133 -21.88 -7.83 -60.20
CA ARG A 133 -22.94 -7.91 -61.21
C ARG A 133 -22.65 -7.03 -62.44
N ASN A 134 -22.05 -5.85 -62.26
CA ASN A 134 -21.68 -4.95 -63.36
C ASN A 134 -20.42 -5.39 -64.14
N CYS A 135 -19.51 -6.20 -63.56
CA CYS A 135 -18.41 -6.80 -64.34
C CYS A 135 -18.84 -8.01 -65.20
N GLY A 136 -20.02 -8.58 -64.97
CA GLY A 136 -20.55 -9.70 -65.77
C GLY A 136 -21.30 -9.30 -67.04
N VAL A 137 -21.54 -7.99 -67.25
CA VAL A 137 -22.29 -7.47 -68.42
C VAL A 137 -21.35 -7.00 -69.55
N PHE A 138 -20.04 -6.91 -69.32
CA PHE A 138 -19.05 -6.49 -70.32
C PHE A 138 -18.45 -7.64 -71.16
N GLN A 139 -19.15 -8.78 -71.26
CA GLN A 139 -18.78 -9.89 -72.15
C GLN A 139 -19.96 -10.41 -72.98
N LYS A 140 -20.90 -9.53 -73.35
CA LYS A 140 -21.89 -9.78 -74.42
C LYS A 140 -22.31 -8.46 -75.07
N THR A 141 -21.45 -7.95 -75.94
CA THR A 141 -21.84 -7.14 -77.11
C THR A 141 -20.72 -7.24 -78.13
#